data_AF-A0A534ANY7-F1
#
_entry.id   AF-A0A534ANY7-F1
#
_cell.length_a   1.000
_cell.length_b   1.000
_cell.length_c   1.000
_cell.angle_alpha   90.00
_cell.angle_beta   90.00
_cell.angle_gamma   90.00
#
_symmetry.space_group_name_H-M   'P 1'
#
loop_
_entity.id
_entity.type
_entity.pdbx_description
1 polymer ?
#
loop_
_entity_poly.entity_id
_entity_poly.type
_entity_poly.pdbx_seq_one_letter_code
_entity_poly.pdbx_strand_id
1 'polypeptide(L)' 'MCGMSGPRRFIEVKVRPGARESALRQDALGAWFAELRSPPADGKANAELIGL' A
#
# COMPACT_ATOMS: atom_id res chain seq x y z
N MET A 1 -20.72 2.41 24.95
CA MET A 1 -20.89 2.24 23.48
C MET A 1 -19.60 1.59 22.96
N CYS A 2 -19.55 0.26 22.83
CA CYS A 2 -18.39 -0.43 22.26
C CYS A 2 -18.47 -0.38 20.74
N GLY A 3 -17.52 0.30 20.10
CA GLY A 3 -17.43 0.42 18.66
C GLY A 3 -17.19 -0.93 18.00
N MET A 4 -18.08 -1.31 17.09
CA MET A 4 -17.88 -2.42 16.17
C MET A 4 -16.78 -2.05 15.17
N SER A 5 -15.51 -2.22 15.54
CA SER A 5 -14.46 -2.30 14.53
C SER A 5 -14.71 -3.58 13.74
N GLY A 6 -15.14 -3.46 12.48
CA GLY A 6 -15.38 -4.60 11.60
C GLY A 6 -14.15 -5.51 11.47
N PRO A 7 -14.31 -6.72 10.90
CA PRO A 7 -13.22 -7.68 10.79
C PRO A 7 -12.05 -7.06 10.02
N ARG A 8 -10.90 -6.96 10.69
CA ARG A 8 -9.63 -6.54 10.12
C ARG A 8 -9.27 -7.48 8.97
N ARG A 9 -9.20 -6.92 7.76
CA ARG A 9 -8.79 -7.65 6.56
C ARG A 9 -7.31 -7.38 6.34
N PHE A 10 -6.53 -8.45 6.27
CA PHE A 10 -5.15 -8.37 5.82
C PHE A 10 -5.14 -8.52 4.30
N ILE A 11 -4.47 -7.60 3.62
CA ILE A 11 -4.23 -7.68 2.19
C ILE A 11 -2.72 -7.70 1.95
N GLU A 12 -2.28 -8.51 0.99
CA GLU A 12 -0.89 -8.51 0.58
C GLU A 12 -0.70 -7.47 -0.53
N VAL A 13 0.15 -6.48 -0.27
CA VAL A 13 0.46 -5.40 -1.20
C VAL A 13 1.93 -5.48 -1.59
N LYS A 14 2.19 -5.64 -2.88
CA LYS A 14 3.54 -5.66 -3.45
C LYS A 14 3.97 -4.27 -3.83
N VAL A 15 4.91 -3.72 -3.06
CA VAL A 15 5.40 -2.35 -3.24
C VAL A 15 6.60 -2.35 -4.19
N ARG A 16 6.55 -1.50 -5.22
CA ARG A 16 7.66 -1.16 -6.11
C ARG A 16 8.07 0.30 -5.84
N PRO A 17 9.07 0.52 -4.99
CA PRO A 17 9.59 1.86 -4.70
C PRO A 17 10.53 2.34 -5.81
N GLY A 18 10.69 3.66 -5.94
CA GLY A 18 11.45 4.28 -7.03
C GLY A 18 10.71 4.30 -8.38
N ALA A 19 9.38 4.18 -8.35
CA ALA A 19 8.53 4.35 -9.52
C ALA A 19 8.43 5.82 -9.93
N ARG A 20 8.01 6.08 -11.16
CA ARG A 20 7.85 7.47 -11.64
C ARG A 20 6.63 8.15 -11.02
N GLU A 21 5.63 7.39 -10.60
CA GLU A 21 4.36 7.87 -10.07
C GLU A 21 3.94 7.03 -8.85
N SER A 22 3.14 7.63 -7.98
CA SER A 22 2.57 6.97 -6.80
C SER A 22 1.17 6.46 -7.15
N ALA A 23 0.99 5.15 -7.27
CA ALA A 23 -0.28 4.54 -7.67
C ALA A 23 -0.47 3.16 -7.03
N LEU A 24 -1.66 2.93 -6.47
CA LEU A 24 -2.10 1.62 -6.00
C LEU A 24 -3.02 0.98 -7.05
N ARG A 25 -2.68 -0.22 -7.54
CA ARG A 25 -3.49 -0.99 -8.48
C ARG A 25 -3.76 -2.39 -7.93
N GLN A 26 -4.95 -2.89 -8.23
CA GLN A 26 -5.31 -4.28 -7.98
C GLN A 26 -5.26 -5.05 -9.29
N ASP A 27 -4.57 -6.19 -9.28
CA ASP A 27 -4.53 -7.11 -10.40
C ASP A 27 -5.82 -7.95 -10.46
N ALA A 28 -6.12 -8.53 -11.64
CA ALA A 28 -7.30 -9.36 -11.86
C ALA A 28 -7.34 -10.60 -10.95
N LEU A 29 -6.18 -11.04 -10.44
CA LEU A 29 -6.08 -12.13 -9.46
C LEU A 29 -6.26 -11.69 -8.00
N GLY A 30 -6.52 -10.40 -7.76
CA GLY A 30 -6.74 -9.82 -6.44
C GLY A 30 -5.46 -9.39 -5.70
N ALA A 31 -4.29 -9.55 -6.31
CA ALA A 31 -3.02 -9.07 -5.78
C ALA A 31 -2.93 -7.54 -5.88
N TRP A 32 -2.47 -6.89 -4.82
CA TRP A 32 -2.30 -5.44 -4.81
C TRP A 32 -0.86 -5.06 -5.16
N PHE A 33 -0.70 -4.03 -5.99
CA PHE A 33 0.58 -3.49 -6.39
C PHE A 33 0.60 -1.99 -6.12
N ALA A 34 1.61 -1.53 -5.38
CA ALA A 34 1.81 -0.11 -5.11
C ALA A 34 3.10 0.35 -5.80
N GLU A 35 2.97 1.20 -6.80
CA GLU A 35 4.09 1.95 -7.36
C GLU A 35 4.27 3.20 -6.50
N LEU A 36 5.46 3.44 -5.96
CA LEU A 36 5.74 4.58 -5.10
C LEU A 36 6.96 5.32 -5.61
N ARG A 37 6.89 6.64 -5.66
CA ARG A 37 8.04 7.47 -6.08
C ARG A 37 9.10 7.50 -5.01
N SER A 38 8.69 7.39 -3.75
CA SER A 38 9.62 7.31 -2.64
C SER A 38 10.55 6.09 -2.73
N PRO A 39 11.85 6.25 -2.42
CA PRO A 39 12.78 5.14 -2.34
C PRO A 39 12.42 4.22 -1.16
N PRO A 40 12.86 2.94 -1.18
CA PRO A 40 12.72 2.04 -0.03
C PRO A 40 13.60 2.44 1.17
N ALA A 41 14.42 3.47 1.03
CA ALA A 41 15.29 3.96 2.08
C ALA A 41 14.47 4.61 3.21
N ASP A 42 14.82 4.26 4.45
CA ASP A 42 14.28 4.87 5.67
C ASP A 42 12.76 4.70 5.88
N GLY A 43 12.13 3.73 5.20
CA GLY A 43 10.68 3.51 5.32
C GLY A 43 9.82 4.61 4.66
N LYS A 44 10.42 5.49 3.84
CA LYS A 44 9.69 6.54 3.09
C LYS A 44 8.61 5.97 2.18
N ALA A 45 8.88 4.83 1.55
CA ALA A 45 7.88 4.08 0.80
C ALA A 45 6.68 3.65 1.68
N ASN A 46 6.91 3.22 2.93
CA ASN A 46 5.80 2.81 3.81
C ASN A 46 4.95 4.01 4.24
N ALA A 47 5.59 5.14 4.53
CA ALA A 47 4.87 6.37 4.85
C ALA A 47 4.02 6.86 3.67
N GLU A 48 4.54 6.76 2.44
CA GLU A 48 3.79 7.11 1.23
C GLU A 48 2.65 6.11 0.96
N LEU A 49 2.87 4.81 1.20
CA LEU A 49 1.82 3.78 1.07
C LEU A 49 0.67 3.99 2.05
N ILE A 50 0.98 4.35 3.30
CA ILE A 50 -0.03 4.62 4.34
C ILE A 50 -0.79 5.93 4.05
N GLY A 51 -0.19 6.85 3.29
CA GLY A 51 -0.80 8.12 2.90
C GLY A 51 -1.71 8.05 1.66
N LEU A 52 -1.71 6.94 0.93
CA LEU A 52 -2.58 6.68 -0.23
C LEU A 52 -3.91 6.06 0.20
#